data_AF-A0A953FEC3-F1
#
_entry.id   AF-A0A953FEC3-F1
#
_cell.length_a   1.000
_cell.length_b   1.000
_cell.length_c   1.000
_cell.angle_alpha   90.00
_cell.angle_beta   90.00
_cell.angle_gamma   90.00
#
_symmetry.space_group_name_H-M   'P 1'
#
loop_
_entity.id
_entity.type
_entity.pdbx_description
1 polymer ?
#
loop_
_entity_poly.entity_id
_entity_poly.type
_entity_poly.pdbx_seq_one_letter_code
_entity_poly.pdbx_strand_id
1 'polypeptide(L)'
;MRNLILFSLLVLIVQACTTESKKVTGPRPHTYGELVTLFQDWRKFQLPPVVNGIPDYSPAAMKQQHDKLATWQERLHQFDTAGWPVKHQVDWHLIRAEMNGLDFDHRVIRPWEKDPAFYVWFYSSPSDVPEREGPN
;
A
#
# COMPACT_ATOMS: atom_id res chain seq x y z
N MET A 1 -67.73 -13.07 10.84
CA MET A 1 -67.09 -12.36 9.70
C MET A 1 -66.08 -11.30 10.17
N ARG A 2 -66.38 -10.47 11.17
CA ARG A 2 -65.46 -9.45 11.71
C ARG A 2 -64.18 -10.03 12.36
N ASN A 3 -64.27 -11.16 13.06
CA ASN A 3 -63.11 -11.83 13.67
C ASN A 3 -62.25 -12.64 12.67
N LEU A 4 -62.78 -12.93 11.47
CA LEU A 4 -62.05 -13.65 10.40
C LEU A 4 -61.15 -12.67 9.61
N ILE A 5 -61.59 -11.42 9.47
CA ILE A 5 -60.82 -10.33 8.85
C ILE A 5 -59.67 -9.90 9.76
N LEU A 6 -59.86 -9.84 11.09
CA LEU A 6 -58.78 -9.55 12.05
C LEU A 6 -57.70 -10.64 12.07
N PHE A 7 -58.07 -11.91 11.91
CA PHE A 7 -57.09 -13.00 11.84
C PHE A 7 -56.30 -12.98 10.52
N SER A 8 -56.95 -12.63 9.40
CA SER A 8 -56.29 -12.44 8.11
C SER A 8 -55.31 -11.27 8.10
N LEU A 9 -55.62 -10.16 8.80
CA LEU A 9 -54.74 -8.99 8.89
C LEU A 9 -53.50 -9.25 9.76
N LEU A 10 -53.62 -10.11 10.80
CA LEU A 10 -52.49 -10.47 11.68
C LEU A 10 -51.48 -11.40 10.98
N VAL A 11 -51.94 -12.30 10.10
CA VAL A 11 -51.08 -13.22 9.35
C VAL A 11 -50.22 -12.48 8.30
N LEU A 12 -50.73 -11.38 7.72
CA LEU A 12 -50.00 -10.54 6.77
C LEU A 12 -48.85 -9.74 7.42
N ILE A 13 -48.93 -9.42 8.71
CA ILE A 13 -47.86 -8.71 9.43
C ILE A 13 -46.69 -9.64 9.78
N VAL A 14 -46.97 -10.92 10.06
CA VAL A 14 -45.93 -11.91 10.39
C VAL A 14 -45.07 -12.26 9.16
N GLN A 15 -45.65 -12.23 7.94
CA GLN A 15 -44.90 -12.47 6.70
C GLN A 15 -43.99 -11.29 6.27
N ALA A 16 -44.20 -10.08 6.79
CA ALA A 16 -43.35 -8.94 6.47
C ALA A 16 -42.00 -8.93 7.21
N CYS A 17 -41.80 -9.85 8.18
CA CYS A 17 -40.59 -9.93 9.00
C CYS A 17 -39.59 -11.01 8.53
N THR A 18 -39.82 -11.68 7.40
CA THR A 18 -38.80 -12.55 6.80
C THR A 18 -37.90 -11.75 5.87
N THR A 19 -37.02 -10.93 6.46
CA THR A 19 -35.84 -10.44 5.74
C THR A 19 -34.86 -11.60 5.57
N GLU A 20 -34.89 -12.25 4.41
CA GLU A 20 -33.78 -13.08 3.98
C GLU A 20 -32.52 -12.20 3.93
N SER A 21 -31.55 -12.52 4.79
CA SER A 21 -30.24 -11.90 4.74
C SER A 21 -29.57 -12.32 3.44
N LYS A 22 -29.63 -11.45 2.43
CA LYS A 22 -28.79 -11.56 1.24
C LYS A 22 -27.34 -11.65 1.73
N LYS A 23 -26.69 -12.80 1.54
CA LYS A 23 -25.22 -12.88 1.60
C LYS A 23 -24.69 -11.79 0.66
N VAL A 24 -24.04 -10.78 1.23
CA VAL A 24 -23.36 -9.75 0.47
C VAL A 24 -22.22 -10.44 -0.27
N THR A 25 -22.41 -10.69 -1.57
CA THR A 25 -21.38 -11.20 -2.48
C THR A 25 -20.45 -10.05 -2.89
N GLY A 26 -19.88 -9.37 -1.89
CA GLY A 26 -18.82 -8.39 -2.09
C GLY A 26 -17.45 -9.10 -2.08
N PRO A 27 -16.40 -8.49 -2.66
CA PRO A 27 -15.04 -8.95 -2.46
C PRO A 27 -14.75 -9.08 -0.96
N ARG A 28 -14.10 -10.17 -0.56
CA ARG A 28 -13.65 -10.35 0.83
C ARG A 28 -12.67 -9.21 1.18
N PRO A 29 -12.73 -8.66 2.41
CA PRO A 29 -11.74 -7.68 2.84
C PRO A 29 -10.35 -8.30 2.85
N HIS A 30 -9.36 -7.51 2.44
CA HIS A 30 -7.97 -7.92 2.54
C HIS A 30 -7.55 -8.16 3.99
N THR A 31 -6.66 -9.11 4.16
CA THR A 31 -6.09 -9.50 5.45
C THR A 31 -4.73 -8.90 5.67
N TYR A 32 -4.32 -8.85 6.94
CA TYR A 32 -2.97 -8.43 7.30
C TYR A 32 -1.89 -9.28 6.62
N GLY A 33 -2.10 -10.60 6.44
CA GLY A 33 -1.17 -11.45 5.70
C GLY A 33 -0.95 -10.99 4.25
N GLU A 34 -2.00 -10.50 3.60
CA GLU A 34 -1.89 -9.94 2.24
C GLU A 34 -1.17 -8.58 2.22
N LEU A 35 -1.24 -7.80 3.31
CA LEU A 35 -0.46 -6.58 3.46
C LEU A 35 1.04 -6.89 3.58
N VAL A 36 1.39 -7.92 4.35
CA VAL A 36 2.77 -8.40 4.47
C VAL A 36 3.31 -8.85 3.11
N THR A 37 2.51 -9.59 2.34
CA THR A 37 2.89 -9.96 0.97
C THR A 37 3.07 -8.74 0.08
N LEU A 38 2.15 -7.77 0.12
CA LEU A 38 2.27 -6.50 -0.62
C LEU A 38 3.60 -5.81 -0.29
N PHE A 39 3.95 -5.74 0.99
CA PHE A 39 5.19 -5.12 1.45
C PHE A 39 6.44 -5.83 0.91
N GLN A 40 6.46 -7.17 0.95
CA GLN A 40 7.59 -7.94 0.40
C GLN A 40 7.76 -7.71 -1.10
N ASP A 41 6.67 -7.59 -1.85
CA ASP A 41 6.74 -7.31 -3.28
C ASP A 41 7.10 -5.84 -3.54
N TRP A 42 6.65 -4.91 -2.69
CA TRP A 42 7.03 -3.50 -2.72
C TRP A 42 8.55 -3.33 -2.54
N ARG A 43 9.17 -4.08 -1.62
CA ARG A 43 10.63 -4.09 -1.44
C ARG A 43 11.39 -4.49 -2.70
N LYS A 44 10.87 -5.45 -3.46
CA LYS A 44 11.48 -5.86 -4.73
C LYS A 44 11.28 -4.80 -5.81
N PHE A 45 10.12 -4.17 -5.85
CA PHE A 45 9.80 -3.11 -6.82
C PHE A 45 10.62 -1.82 -6.63
N GLN A 46 10.88 -1.45 -5.38
CA GLN A 46 11.62 -0.23 -5.07
C GLN A 46 13.08 -0.30 -5.56
N LEU A 47 13.65 -1.50 -5.66
CA LEU A 47 14.98 -1.68 -6.21
C LEU A 47 14.97 -1.39 -7.72
N PRO A 48 15.95 -0.61 -8.22
CA PRO A 48 16.10 -0.41 -9.65
C PRO A 48 16.45 -1.74 -10.34
N PRO A 49 16.16 -1.88 -11.65
CA PRO A 49 16.69 -2.98 -12.44
C PRO A 49 18.21 -3.05 -12.36
N VAL A 50 18.78 -4.25 -12.45
CA VAL A 50 20.24 -4.44 -12.47
C VAL A 50 20.66 -4.85 -13.87
N VAL A 51 21.54 -4.08 -14.50
CA VAL A 51 22.10 -4.34 -15.83
C VAL A 51 23.59 -4.56 -15.68
N ASN A 52 24.09 -5.75 -16.07
CA ASN A 52 25.50 -6.14 -15.92
C ASN A 52 26.05 -5.99 -14.49
N GLY A 53 25.22 -6.25 -13.48
CA GLY A 53 25.60 -6.12 -12.06
C GLY A 53 25.52 -4.69 -11.50
N ILE A 54 25.10 -3.71 -12.31
CA ILE A 54 25.01 -2.30 -11.92
C ILE A 54 23.52 -1.90 -11.86
N PRO A 55 23.05 -1.30 -10.74
CA PRO A 55 21.74 -0.67 -10.67
C PRO A 55 21.52 0.38 -11.77
N ASP A 56 20.45 0.24 -12.55
CA ASP A 56 20.08 1.16 -13.62
C ASP A 56 19.20 2.30 -13.08
N TYR A 57 19.84 3.44 -12.85
CA TYR A 57 19.18 4.70 -12.49
C TYR A 57 19.00 5.66 -13.68
N SER A 58 19.06 5.14 -14.92
CA SER A 58 18.85 5.98 -16.10
C SER A 58 17.49 6.68 -16.08
N PRO A 59 17.35 7.81 -16.80
CA PRO A 59 16.07 8.52 -16.88
C PRO A 59 14.91 7.63 -17.35
N ALA A 60 15.18 6.67 -18.24
CA ALA A 60 14.18 5.73 -18.72
C ALA A 60 13.73 4.76 -17.61
N ALA A 61 14.67 4.17 -16.86
CA ALA A 61 14.37 3.29 -15.74
C ALA A 61 13.61 4.01 -14.61
N MET A 62 14.06 5.21 -14.25
CA MET A 62 13.42 6.02 -13.21
C MET A 62 12.02 6.47 -13.61
N LYS A 63 11.83 6.90 -14.87
CA LYS A 63 10.50 7.21 -15.39
C LYS A 63 9.58 5.98 -15.31
N GLN A 64 10.05 4.81 -15.73
CA GLN A 64 9.26 3.59 -15.68
C GLN A 64 8.88 3.20 -14.24
N GLN A 65 9.79 3.40 -13.28
CA GLN A 65 9.50 3.15 -11.88
C GLN A 65 8.43 4.13 -11.37
N HIS A 66 8.56 5.43 -11.66
CA HIS A 66 7.58 6.44 -11.27
C HIS A 66 6.20 6.19 -11.88
N ASP A 67 6.13 5.86 -13.17
CA ASP A 67 4.88 5.56 -13.87
C ASP A 67 4.12 4.38 -13.21
N LYS A 68 4.85 3.38 -12.68
CA LYS A 68 4.26 2.21 -12.00
C LYS A 68 3.85 2.48 -10.56
N LEU A 69 4.31 3.57 -9.94
CA LEU A 69 4.07 3.87 -8.53
C LEU A 69 2.57 4.05 -8.22
N ALA A 70 1.82 4.67 -9.13
CA ALA A 70 0.38 4.87 -8.97
C ALA A 70 -0.37 3.55 -8.75
N THR A 71 -0.02 2.49 -9.50
CA THR A 71 -0.61 1.16 -9.33
C THR A 71 -0.29 0.55 -7.96
N TRP A 72 0.88 0.83 -7.39
CA TRP A 72 1.23 0.37 -6.04
C TRP A 72 0.45 1.09 -4.96
N GLN A 73 0.30 2.40 -5.09
CA GLN A 73 -0.53 3.20 -4.18
C GLN A 73 -1.98 2.72 -4.23
N GLU A 74 -2.54 2.47 -5.42
CA GLU A 74 -3.88 1.91 -5.59
C GLU A 74 -4.01 0.53 -4.91
N ARG A 75 -3.05 -0.37 -5.09
CA ARG A 75 -3.04 -1.68 -4.41
C ARG A 75 -3.06 -1.54 -2.90
N LEU A 76 -2.30 -0.61 -2.33
CA LEU A 76 -2.31 -0.34 -0.89
C LEU A 76 -3.65 0.24 -0.42
N HIS A 77 -4.28 1.09 -1.22
CA HIS A 77 -5.57 1.72 -0.92
C HIS A 77 -6.76 0.75 -0.93
N GLN A 78 -6.62 -0.45 -1.49
CA GLN A 78 -7.66 -1.49 -1.43
C GLN A 78 -7.82 -2.10 -0.04
N PHE A 79 -6.83 -1.95 0.85
CA PHE A 79 -6.90 -2.48 2.21
C PHE A 79 -7.80 -1.60 3.08
N ASP A 80 -8.96 -2.14 3.47
CA ASP A 80 -9.75 -1.57 4.56
C ASP A 80 -9.13 -1.95 5.90
N THR A 81 -8.48 -0.97 6.52
CA THR A 81 -7.80 -1.11 7.81
C THR A 81 -8.71 -0.78 8.99
N ALA A 82 -9.98 -0.40 8.74
CA ALA A 82 -10.93 -0.13 9.79
C ALA A 82 -11.14 -1.39 10.66
N GLY A 83 -10.98 -1.25 11.97
CA GLY A 83 -11.12 -2.36 12.91
C GLY A 83 -9.90 -3.28 13.02
N TRP A 84 -8.81 -3.03 12.29
CA TRP A 84 -7.55 -3.73 12.53
C TRP A 84 -6.95 -3.35 13.90
N PRO A 85 -6.18 -4.23 14.56
CA PRO A 85 -5.34 -3.83 15.69
C PRO A 85 -4.43 -2.67 15.30
N VAL A 86 -4.22 -1.71 16.21
CA VAL A 86 -3.43 -0.48 15.97
C VAL A 86 -2.08 -0.79 15.32
N LYS A 87 -1.35 -1.81 15.79
CA LYS A 87 -0.07 -2.21 15.21
C LYS A 87 -0.13 -2.48 13.70
N HIS A 88 -1.19 -3.13 13.21
CA HIS A 88 -1.33 -3.42 11.78
C HIS A 88 -1.73 -2.17 10.99
N GLN A 89 -2.47 -1.23 11.60
CA GLN A 89 -2.75 0.07 10.99
C GLN A 89 -1.47 0.89 10.84
N VAL A 90 -0.59 0.84 11.86
CA VAL A 90 0.74 1.47 11.81
C VAL A 90 1.56 0.90 10.65
N ASP A 91 1.61 -0.43 10.50
CA ASP A 91 2.33 -1.07 9.39
C ASP A 91 1.80 -0.61 8.02
N TRP A 92 0.48 -0.51 7.86
CA TRP A 92 -0.11 0.04 6.65
C TRP A 92 0.32 1.49 6.38
N HIS A 93 0.33 2.33 7.41
CA HIS A 93 0.78 3.72 7.31
C HIS A 93 2.26 3.85 6.99
N LEU A 94 3.12 2.95 7.49
CA LEU A 94 4.54 2.92 7.14
C LEU A 94 4.73 2.66 5.65
N ILE A 95 4.04 1.66 5.09
CA ILE A 95 4.10 1.36 3.66
C ILE A 95 3.62 2.57 2.84
N ARG A 96 2.54 3.23 3.27
CA ARG A 96 2.05 4.45 2.63
C ARG A 96 3.09 5.57 2.65
N ALA A 97 3.78 5.76 3.78
CA ALA A 97 4.81 6.78 3.92
C ALA A 97 5.99 6.50 2.99
N GLU A 98 6.41 5.25 2.83
CA GLU A 98 7.48 4.87 1.91
C GLU A 98 7.12 5.10 0.44
N MET A 99 5.89 4.77 0.02
CA MET A 99 5.43 5.06 -1.34
C MET A 99 5.41 6.57 -1.63
N ASN A 100 5.02 7.38 -0.65
CA ASN A 100 5.08 8.83 -0.76
C ASN A 100 6.52 9.35 -0.76
N GLY A 101 7.41 8.72 -0.01
CA GLY A 101 8.85 9.02 -0.03
C GLY A 101 9.45 8.78 -1.41
N LEU A 102 9.15 7.65 -2.04
CA LEU A 102 9.62 7.36 -3.39
C LEU A 102 9.08 8.38 -4.40
N ASP A 103 7.79 8.74 -4.33
CA ASP A 103 7.23 9.80 -5.19
C ASP A 103 7.92 11.16 -4.98
N PHE A 104 8.24 11.49 -3.72
CA PHE A 104 8.98 12.71 -3.40
C PHE A 104 10.39 12.70 -3.96
N ASP A 105 11.08 11.55 -3.90
CA ASP A 105 12.40 11.38 -4.52
C ASP A 105 12.31 11.58 -6.04
N HIS A 106 11.28 11.04 -6.70
CA HIS A 106 11.10 11.21 -8.15
C HIS A 106 10.78 12.64 -8.57
N ARG A 107 9.95 13.36 -7.80
CA ARG A 107 9.50 14.70 -8.20
C ARG A 107 10.40 15.83 -7.70
N VAL A 108 10.95 15.68 -6.50
CA VAL A 108 11.55 16.79 -5.75
C VAL A 108 13.05 16.60 -5.59
N ILE A 109 13.50 15.62 -4.81
CA ILE A 109 14.93 15.47 -4.50
C ILE A 109 15.69 15.06 -5.75
N ARG A 110 15.24 14.01 -6.44
CA ARG A 110 15.89 13.40 -7.62
C ARG A 110 17.37 13.11 -7.35
N PRO A 111 17.71 12.34 -6.30
CA PRO A 111 19.10 12.18 -5.86
C PRO A 111 19.99 11.58 -6.95
N TRP A 112 19.50 10.61 -7.72
CA TRP A 112 20.21 10.03 -8.87
C TRP A 112 20.53 11.03 -10.00
N GLU A 113 19.84 12.16 -10.08
CA GLU A 113 20.05 13.19 -11.10
C GLU A 113 20.84 14.39 -10.56
N LYS A 114 20.57 14.78 -9.31
CA LYS A 114 21.06 16.04 -8.73
C LYS A 114 22.21 15.89 -7.74
N ASP A 115 22.42 14.70 -7.21
CA ASP A 115 23.44 14.42 -6.21
C ASP A 115 24.49 13.47 -6.77
N PRO A 116 25.66 13.98 -7.20
CA PRO A 116 26.77 13.12 -7.63
C PRO A 116 27.21 12.12 -6.55
N ALA A 117 27.08 12.43 -5.26
CA ALA A 117 27.45 11.53 -4.17
C ALA A 117 26.55 10.29 -4.09
N PHE A 118 25.37 10.31 -4.72
CA PHE A 118 24.48 9.17 -4.86
C PHE A 118 25.18 7.93 -5.42
N TYR A 119 26.15 8.12 -6.32
CA TYR A 119 26.87 7.02 -7.00
C TYR A 119 28.18 6.62 -6.31
N VAL A 120 28.60 7.32 -5.26
CA VAL A 120 29.97 7.20 -4.71
C VAL A 120 30.02 6.43 -3.39
N TRP A 121 28.90 5.99 -2.84
CA TRP A 121 28.89 5.36 -1.51
C TRP A 121 29.61 4.01 -1.47
N PHE A 122 30.74 3.96 -0.75
CA PHE A 122 31.02 2.79 0.08
C PHE A 122 31.97 3.10 1.24
N TYR A 123 31.49 2.84 2.46
CA TYR A 123 32.30 2.19 3.48
C TYR A 123 31.49 1.03 4.05
N SER A 124 32.09 -0.16 4.10
CA SER A 124 31.48 -1.38 4.63
C SER A 124 31.37 -1.40 6.16
N SER A 125 31.80 -0.32 6.82
CA SER A 125 31.74 -0.12 8.27
C SER A 125 31.28 1.32 8.54
N PRO A 126 30.44 1.54 9.57
CA PRO A 126 30.23 2.87 10.12
C PRO A 126 31.59 3.51 10.43
N SER A 127 31.71 4.80 10.16
CA SER A 127 32.93 5.56 10.35
C SER A 127 32.72 6.58 11.46
N ASP A 128 33.46 6.49 12.55
CA ASP A 128 33.48 7.53 13.59
C ASP A 128 34.33 8.76 13.19
N VAL A 129 34.46 9.00 11.88
CA VAL A 129 35.31 10.04 11.30
C VAL A 129 34.40 11.04 10.57
N PRO A 130 34.33 12.30 11.04
CA PRO A 130 33.38 13.30 10.52
C PRO A 130 33.46 13.53 9.00
N GLU A 131 34.65 13.37 8.41
CA GLU A 131 34.94 13.59 6.98
C GLU A 131 34.25 12.60 6.03
N ARG A 132 33.66 11.51 6.56
CA ARG A 132 32.93 10.49 5.80
C ARG A 132 31.40 10.61 5.88
N GLU A 133 30.86 11.49 6.72
CA GLU A 133 29.42 11.56 6.98
C GLU A 133 28.68 12.67 6.21
N GLY A 134 29.37 13.40 5.32
CA GLY A 134 28.77 14.47 4.54
C GLY A 134 29.40 14.65 3.17
N PRO A 135 28.74 15.42 2.26
CA PRO A 135 29.34 15.79 0.99
C PRO A 135 30.44 16.84 1.23
N ASN A 136 31.66 16.48 0.83
CA ASN A 136 32.83 17.37 0.80
C ASN A 136 32.86 18.15 -0.51
#